data_AF-A0A158BH64-F1
#
_entry.id   AF-A0A158BH64-F1
#
_cell.length_a   1.000
_cell.length_b   1.000
_cell.length_c   1.000
_cell.angle_alpha   90.00
_cell.angle_beta   90.00
_cell.angle_gamma   90.00
#
_symmetry.space_group_name_H-M   'P 1'
#
loop_
_entity.id
_entity.type
_entity.pdbx_description
1 polymer ?
#
loop_
_entity_poly.entity_id
_entity_poly.type
_entity_poly.pdbx_seq_one_letter_code
_entity_poly.pdbx_strand_id
1 'polypeptide(L)' 'MSHTHEQEQTDIVIQHATMMHELTRLREVLSLIHDIAQGPPRPNAPQEIARLARCALIVSAAPDYPDFCI' A
#
# COMPACT_ATOMS: atom_id res chain seq x y z
N MET A 1 -30.77 -14.45 13.59
CA MET A 1 -29.59 -14.94 12.82
C MET A 1 -29.26 -14.04 11.61
N SER A 2 -30.01 -12.96 11.33
CA SER A 2 -29.75 -12.09 10.18
C SER A 2 -28.68 -11.00 10.41
N HIS A 3 -28.49 -10.53 11.65
CA HIS A 3 -27.51 -9.48 11.96
C HIS A 3 -26.04 -9.88 11.74
N THR A 4 -25.72 -11.18 11.82
CA THR A 4 -24.34 -11.67 11.67
C THR A 4 -23.87 -11.58 10.21
N HIS A 5 -24.77 -11.81 9.25
CA HIS A 5 -24.45 -11.74 7.82
C HIS A 5 -24.33 -10.30 7.30
N GLU A 6 -25.15 -9.37 7.80
CA GLU A 6 -25.06 -7.95 7.43
C GLU A 6 -23.76 -7.30 7.93
N GLN A 7 -23.30 -7.72 9.11
CA GLN A 7 -22.06 -7.23 9.71
C GLN A 7 -20.83 -7.79 8.98
N GLU A 8 -20.82 -9.10 8.68
CA GLU A 8 -19.77 -9.75 7.89
C GLU A 8 -19.65 -9.15 6.48
N GLN A 9 -20.78 -8.85 5.84
CA GLN A 9 -20.78 -8.22 4.52
C GLN A 9 -20.27 -6.77 4.55
N THR A 10 -20.53 -6.04 5.63
CA THR A 10 -20.01 -4.68 5.83
C THR A 10 -18.49 -4.70 6.03
N ASP A 11 -17.99 -5.65 6.83
CA ASP A 11 -16.55 -5.80 7.09
C ASP A 11 -15.78 -6.14 5.80
N ILE A 12 -16.33 -7.01 4.94
CA ILE A 12 -15.75 -7.35 3.63
C ILE A 12 -15.66 -6.11 2.74
N VAL A 13 -16.71 -5.28 2.70
CA VAL A 13 -16.73 -4.06 1.86
C VAL A 13 -15.71 -3.04 2.37
N ILE A 14 -15.61 -2.86 3.69
CA ILE A 14 -14.62 -1.96 4.31
C ILE A 14 -13.20 -2.45 4.02
N GLN A 15 -12.93 -3.75 4.22
CA GLN A 15 -11.62 -4.34 3.95
C GLN A 15 -11.23 -4.17 2.48
N HIS A 16 -12.15 -4.46 1.55
CA HIS A 16 -11.91 -4.26 0.12
C HIS A 16 -11.64 -2.79 -0.22
N ALA A 17 -12.41 -1.85 0.34
CA ALA A 17 -12.19 -0.42 0.12
C ALA A 17 -10.82 0.04 0.64
N THR A 18 -10.41 -0.43 1.81
CA THR A 18 -9.07 -0.17 2.37
C THR A 18 -7.98 -0.75 1.48
N MET A 19 -8.09 -2.01 1.05
CA MET A 19 -7.10 -2.63 0.14
C MET A 19 -6.97 -1.85 -1.18
N MET A 20 -8.09 -1.44 -1.78
CA MET A 20 -8.09 -0.66 -3.02
C MET A 20 -7.46 0.74 -2.83
N HIS A 21 -7.71 1.37 -1.68
CA HIS A 21 -7.08 2.65 -1.33
C HIS A 21 -5.55 2.50 -1.22
N GLU A 22 -5.08 1.48 -0.50
CA GLU A 22 -3.65 1.23 -0.33
C GLU A 22 -2.95 0.88 -1.66
N LEU A 23 -3.60 0.10 -2.53
CA LEU A 23 -3.08 -0.16 -3.88
C LEU A 23 -2.95 1.11 -4.73
N THR A 24 -3.94 2.01 -4.62
CA THR A 24 -3.91 3.30 -5.33
C THR A 24 -2.73 4.15 -4.85
N ARG A 25 -2.57 4.26 -3.53
CA ARG A 25 -1.47 4.98 -2.92
C ARG A 25 -0.10 4.40 -3.29
N LEU A 26 0.02 3.07 -3.34
CA LEU A 26 1.25 2.41 -3.78
C LEU A 26 1.59 2.76 -5.24
N ARG A 27 0.60 2.76 -6.14
CA ARG A 27 0.79 3.17 -7.55
C ARG A 27 1.27 4.61 -7.66
N GLU A 28 0.72 5.53 -6.87
CA GLU A 28 1.13 6.93 -6.85
C GLU A 28 2.59 7.09 -6.41
N VAL A 29 3.00 6.39 -5.34
CA VAL A 29 4.39 6.44 -4.86
C VAL A 29 5.35 5.87 -5.90
N LEU A 30 5.00 4.76 -6.56
CA LEU A 30 5.81 4.18 -7.62
C LEU A 30 5.91 5.12 -8.83
N SER A 31 4.83 5.82 -9.19
CA SER A 31 4.86 6.84 -10.24
C SER A 31 5.83 7.97 -9.88
N LEU A 32 5.78 8.48 -8.65
CA LEU A 32 6.67 9.54 -8.21
C LEU A 32 8.15 9.10 -8.20
N ILE A 33 8.43 7.87 -7.79
CA ILE A 33 9.78 7.29 -7.88
C ILE A 33 10.24 7.22 -9.33
N HIS A 34 9.36 6.78 -10.25
CA HIS A 34 9.66 6.72 -11.67
C HIS A 34 9.99 8.11 -12.23
N ASP A 35 9.20 9.12 -11.91
CA ASP A 35 9.41 10.50 -12.36
C ASP A 35 10.75 11.06 -11.86
N ILE A 36 11.10 10.79 -10.60
CA ILE A 36 12.39 11.21 -10.03
C ILE A 36 13.56 10.49 -10.73
N ALA A 37 13.40 9.20 -11.05
CA ALA A 37 14.43 8.41 -11.70
C ALA A 37 14.64 8.77 -13.19
N GLN A 38 13.59 9.20 -13.89
CA GLN A 38 13.65 9.65 -15.28
C GLN A 38 14.05 11.13 -15.43
N GLY A 39 13.95 11.90 -14.35
CA GLY A 39 14.33 13.31 -14.33
C GLY A 39 15.85 13.54 -14.48
N PRO A 40 16.26 14.81 -14.63
CA PRO A 40 17.67 15.17 -14.65
C PRO A 40 18.38 14.74 -13.36
N PRO A 41 19.67 14.38 -13.41
CA PRO A 41 20.41 13.93 -12.25
C PRO A 41 20.47 15.02 -11.17
N ARG A 42 19.97 14.70 -9.99
CA ARG A 42 20.00 15.56 -8.79
C ARG A 42 20.78 14.83 -7.69
N PRO A 43 21.64 15.52 -6.92
CA PRO A 43 22.43 14.89 -5.86
C PRO A 43 21.60 14.14 -4.81
N ASN A 44 20.36 14.60 -4.58
CA ASN A 44 19.46 14.06 -3.56
C ASN A 44 18.45 13.03 -4.09
N ALA A 45 18.42 12.75 -5.38
CA ALA A 45 17.45 11.84 -5.99
C ALA A 45 17.49 10.42 -5.39
N PRO A 46 18.66 9.80 -5.14
CA PRO A 46 18.71 8.48 -4.49
C PRO A 46 18.09 8.47 -3.10
N GLN A 47 18.29 9.51 -2.30
CA GLN A 47 17.74 9.65 -0.94
C GLN A 47 16.23 9.87 -0.98
N GLU A 48 15.73 10.67 -1.92
CA GLU A 48 14.30 10.88 -2.15
C GLU A 48 13.60 9.57 -2.54
N ILE A 49 14.15 8.84 -3.52
CA ILE A 49 13.65 7.52 -3.94
C ILE A 49 13.65 6.54 -2.76
N ALA A 50 14.75 6.44 -2.02
CA ALA A 50 14.85 5.54 -0.87
C ALA A 50 13.83 5.88 0.22
N ARG A 51 13.57 7.17 0.47
CA ARG A 51 12.55 7.60 1.44
C ARG A 51 11.16 7.18 0.98
N LEU A 52 10.81 7.44 -0.27
CA LEU A 52 9.52 7.07 -0.84
C LEU A 52 9.29 5.56 -0.85
N ALA A 53 10.32 4.78 -1.22
CA ALA A 53 10.26 3.31 -1.21
C ALA A 53 10.02 2.77 0.21
N ARG A 54 10.70 3.30 1.24
CA ARG A 54 10.44 2.91 2.63
C ARG A 54 9.01 3.24 3.07
N CYS A 55 8.50 4.41 2.71
CA CYS A 55 7.12 4.78 3.01
C CYS A 55 6.12 3.81 2.35
N ALA A 56 6.35 3.39 1.11
CA ALA A 56 5.51 2.40 0.43
C ALA A 56 5.57 1.01 1.12
N LEU A 57 6.75 0.58 1.55
CA LEU A 57 6.94 -0.73 2.20
C LEU A 57 6.27 -0.82 3.58
N ILE A 58 6.37 0.23 4.41
CA ILE A 58 5.71 0.26 5.74
C ILE A 58 4.19 0.15 5.60
N VAL A 59 3.64 0.79 4.58
CA VAL A 59 2.20 0.80 4.29
C VAL A 59 1.72 -0.54 3.72
N SER A 60 2.59 -1.23 3.00
CA SER A 60 2.29 -2.55 2.40
C SER A 60 2.55 -3.72 3.36
N ALA A 61 3.22 -3.48 4.49
CA ALA A 61 3.37 -4.45 5.56
C ALA A 61 2.01 -4.59 6.26
N ALA A 62 1.18 -5.49 5.75
CA ALA A 62 -0.01 -5.94 6.46
C ALA A 62 0.39 -6.34 7.89
N PRO A 63 -0.39 -5.98 8.93
CA PRO A 63 -0.18 -6.52 10.26
C PRO A 63 -0.35 -8.04 10.15
N ASP A 64 0.75 -8.76 10.30
CA ASP A 64 0.89 -10.21 10.44
C ASP A 64 -0.27 -11.02 9.85
N TYR A 65 -0.11 -11.49 8.60
CA TYR A 65 -0.77 -12.73 8.22
C TYR A 65 -0.26 -13.80 9.20
N PRO A 66 -1.09 -14.39 10.07
CA PRO A 66 -0.65 -15.54 10.86
C PRO A 66 -0.26 -16.63 9.87
N ASP A 67 0.91 -17.22 10.09
CA ASP A 67 1.53 -18.28 9.32
C ASP A 67 0.53 -19.21 8.63
N PHE A 68 0.39 -19.09 7.30
CA PHE A 68 -0.02 -20.24 6.50
C PHE A 68 1.20 -21.15 6.37
N CYS A 69 1.42 -21.95 7.41
CA CYS A 69 2.17 -23.20 7.30
C CYS A 69 1.51 -24.07 6.20
N ILE A 70 2.27 -24.35 5.14
CA ILE A 70 2.04 -25.49 4.25
C ILE A 70 3.35 -26.24 4.10
#